data_AF-A0A349H0V0-F1
#
_entry.id   AF-A0A349H0V0-F1
#
_cell.length_a   1.000
_cell.length_b   1.000
_cell.length_c   1.000
_cell.angle_alpha   90.00
_cell.angle_beta   90.00
_cell.angle_gamma   90.00
#
_symmetry.space_group_name_H-M   'P 1'
#
loop_
_entity.id
_entity.type
_entity.pdbx_description
1 polymer ?
#
loop_
_entity_poly.entity_id
_entity_poly.type
_entity_poly.pdbx_seq_one_letter_code
_entity_poly.pdbx_strand_id
1 'polypeptide(L)'
;MGKQIPLEAAKQIADYVIAGQNINAIKLYREHSGQGLKASKDFVDALEAELRTKEPGKFAARPAGNGCLGMVAACGISALFMRVAVLVLLT
;
A
#
# COMPACT_ATOMS: atom_id res chain seq x y z
N MET A 1 -28.73 -14.12 12.86
CA MET A 1 -28.86 -13.17 11.73
C MET A 1 -27.47 -12.73 11.33
N GLY A 2 -26.93 -13.30 10.25
CA GLY A 2 -25.63 -12.88 9.70
C GLY A 2 -25.77 -11.46 9.16
N LYS A 3 -25.35 -10.47 9.94
CA LYS A 3 -25.37 -9.07 9.51
C LYS A 3 -24.35 -8.92 8.38
N GLN A 4 -24.87 -8.69 7.18
CA GLN A 4 -24.09 -8.41 5.99
C GLN A 4 -23.35 -7.09 6.21
N ILE A 5 -22.03 -7.17 6.32
CA ILE A 5 -21.19 -5.98 6.32
C ILE A 5 -21.25 -5.41 4.89
N PRO A 6 -21.48 -4.10 4.71
CA PRO A 6 -21.47 -3.51 3.39
C PRO A 6 -20.11 -3.77 2.72
N LEU A 7 -20.11 -4.05 1.42
CA LEU A 7 -18.89 -4.39 0.66
C LEU A 7 -17.78 -3.35 0.86
N GLU A 8 -18.16 -2.09 1.00
CA GLU A 8 -17.23 -0.99 1.22
C GLU A 8 -16.53 -1.06 2.58
N ALA A 9 -17.27 -1.35 3.66
CA ALA A 9 -16.67 -1.54 4.97
C ALA A 9 -15.78 -2.78 5.00
N ALA A 10 -16.14 -3.86 4.29
CA ALA A 10 -15.30 -5.05 4.19
C ALA A 10 -13.95 -4.75 3.52
N LYS A 11 -13.93 -3.92 2.47
CA LYS A 11 -12.69 -3.45 1.84
C LYS A 11 -11.85 -2.61 2.80
N GLN A 12 -12.47 -1.63 3.47
CA GLN A 12 -11.77 -0.79 4.45
C GLN A 12 -11.19 -1.60 5.62
N ILE A 13 -11.90 -2.63 6.08
CA ILE A 13 -11.39 -3.56 7.09
C ILE A 13 -10.12 -4.24 6.57
N ALA A 14 -10.14 -4.76 5.33
CA ALA A 14 -8.96 -5.37 4.73
C ALA A 14 -7.79 -4.39 4.56
N ASP A 15 -8.06 -3.14 4.17
CA ASP A 15 -7.03 -2.09 4.05
C ASP A 15 -6.39 -1.79 5.41
N TYR A 16 -7.19 -1.71 6.48
CA TYR A 16 -6.68 -1.56 7.84
C TYR A 16 -5.82 -2.75 8.28
N VAL A 17 -6.22 -3.98 7.94
CA VAL A 17 -5.43 -5.18 8.23
C VAL A 17 -4.09 -5.15 7.49
N ILE A 18 -4.09 -4.82 6.20
CA ILE A 18 -2.86 -4.73 5.39
C ILE A 18 -1.93 -3.63 5.92
N ALA A 19 -2.49 -2.51 6.38
CA ALA A 19 -1.75 -1.41 6.98
C ALA A 19 -1.27 -1.69 8.43
N GLY A 20 -1.58 -2.85 9.01
CA GLY A 20 -1.23 -3.20 10.40
C GLY A 20 -2.06 -2.45 11.46
N GLN A 21 -3.18 -1.83 11.07
CA GLN A 21 -4.07 -1.07 11.95
C GLN A 21 -5.20 -1.94 12.50
N ASN A 22 -4.86 -3.07 13.15
CA ASN A 22 -5.82 -4.08 13.60
C ASN A 22 -6.89 -3.51 14.58
N ILE A 23 -6.54 -2.53 15.41
CA ILE A 23 -7.50 -1.85 16.30
C ILE A 23 -8.61 -1.17 15.50
N ASN A 24 -8.28 -0.52 14.37
CA ASN A 24 -9.26 0.17 13.52
C ASN A 24 -10.13 -0.83 12.77
N ALA A 25 -9.55 -1.91 12.25
CA ALA A 25 -10.29 -3.01 11.64
C ALA A 25 -11.32 -3.62 12.61
N ILE A 26 -10.92 -3.89 13.86
CA ILE A 26 -11.80 -4.44 14.90
C ILE A 26 -12.94 -3.46 15.24
N LYS A 27 -12.64 -2.16 15.37
CA LYS A 27 -13.67 -1.14 15.63
C LYS A 27 -14.71 -1.10 14.51
N LEU A 28 -14.26 -0.99 13.26
CA LEU A 28 -15.15 -0.91 12.11
C LEU A 28 -15.99 -2.18 11.94
N TYR A 29 -15.38 -3.35 12.12
CA TYR A 29 -16.10 -4.63 12.11
C TYR A 29 -17.18 -4.68 13.20
N ARG A 30 -16.90 -4.17 14.41
CA ARG A 30 -17.87 -4.14 15.52
C ARG A 30 -19.03 -3.20 15.25
N GLU A 31 -18.77 -2.02 14.69
CA GLU A 31 -19.82 -1.05 14.37
C GLU A 31 -20.83 -1.61 13.36
N HIS A 32 -20.35 -2.34 12.35
CA HIS A 32 -21.23 -2.91 11.33
C HIS A 32 -21.83 -4.28 11.72
N SER A 33 -21.06 -5.17 12.34
CA SER A 33 -21.53 -6.52 12.68
C SER A 33 -22.30 -6.59 14.01
N GLY A 34 -22.02 -5.68 14.95
CA GLY A 34 -22.50 -5.75 16.32
C GLY A 34 -21.88 -6.88 17.15
N GLN A 35 -20.80 -7.50 16.68
CA GLN A 35 -20.13 -8.60 17.35
C GLN A 35 -19.38 -8.14 18.62
N GLY A 36 -19.19 -9.09 19.55
CA GLY A 36 -18.37 -8.87 20.73
C GLY A 36 -16.89 -8.66 20.37
N LEU A 37 -16.12 -8.09 21.31
CA LEU A 37 -14.70 -7.77 21.09
C LEU A 37 -13.89 -9.02 20.72
N LYS A 38 -14.14 -10.15 21.40
CA LYS A 38 -13.47 -11.42 21.14
C LYS A 38 -13.69 -11.90 19.71
N ALA A 39 -14.95 -12.07 19.30
CA ALA A 39 -15.29 -12.54 17.96
C ALA A 39 -14.79 -11.59 16.85
N SER A 40 -14.73 -10.29 17.14
CA SER A 40 -14.19 -9.31 16.19
C SER A 40 -12.69 -9.40 16.04
N LYS A 41 -11.97 -9.66 17.14
CA LYS A 41 -10.53 -9.92 17.11
C LYS A 41 -10.24 -11.21 16.35
N ASP A 42 -10.95 -12.29 16.69
CA ASP A 42 -10.78 -13.59 16.03
C ASP A 42 -11.02 -13.49 14.51
N PHE A 43 -12.01 -12.71 14.07
CA PHE A 43 -12.27 -12.45 12.65
C PHE A 43 -11.11 -11.69 11.98
N VAL A 44 -10.62 -10.61 12.61
CA VAL A 44 -9.53 -9.80 12.03
C VAL A 44 -8.21 -10.58 11.99
N ASP A 45 -7.89 -11.34 13.02
CA ASP A 45 -6.71 -12.21 13.06
C ASP A 45 -6.77 -13.29 11.95
N ALA A 46 -7.93 -13.93 11.77
CA ALA A 46 -8.13 -14.90 10.69
C ALA A 46 -8.02 -14.25 9.30
N LEU A 47 -8.60 -13.06 9.13
CA LEU A 47 -8.52 -12.29 7.90
C LEU A 47 -7.07 -11.90 7.57
N GLU A 48 -6.29 -11.48 8.57
CA GLU A 48 -4.86 -11.17 8.38
C GLU A 48 -4.09 -12.40 7.88
N ALA A 49 -4.29 -13.56 8.53
CA ALA A 49 -3.64 -14.80 8.14
C ALA A 49 -3.99 -15.19 6.70
N GLU A 50 -5.28 -15.13 6.33
CA GLU A 50 -5.73 -15.43 4.98
C GLU A 50 -5.16 -14.47 3.93
N LEU A 51 -5.20 -13.17 4.19
CA LEU A 51 -4.70 -12.16 3.28
C LEU A 51 -3.19 -12.31 3.09
N ARG A 52 -2.43 -12.65 4.14
CA ARG A 52 -0.98 -12.87 4.04
C ARG A 52 -0.66 -14.09 3.18
N THR A 53 -1.48 -15.14 3.22
CA THR A 53 -1.35 -16.30 2.34
C THR A 53 -1.73 -15.99 0.90
N LYS A 54 -2.82 -15.25 0.68
CA LYS A 54 -3.34 -14.95 -0.67
C LYS A 54 -2.52 -13.88 -1.39
N GLU A 55 -2.08 -12.85 -0.68
CA GLU A 55 -1.48 -11.64 -1.25
C GLU A 55 -0.27 -11.17 -0.44
N PRO A 56 0.82 -11.97 -0.35
CA PRO A 56 1.99 -11.62 0.46
C PRO A 56 2.63 -10.28 0.05
N GLY A 57 2.50 -9.87 -1.21
CA GLY A 57 3.04 -8.61 -1.75
C GLY A 57 2.35 -7.35 -1.21
N LYS A 58 1.08 -7.41 -0.80
CA LYS A 58 0.36 -6.24 -0.27
C LYS A 58 0.85 -5.82 1.12
N PHE A 59 1.27 -6.79 1.92
CA PHE A 59 1.87 -6.55 3.25
C PHE A 59 3.32 -6.07 3.16
N ALA A 60 3.99 -6.26 2.02
CA ALA A 60 5.39 -5.90 1.81
C ALA A 60 5.57 -4.52 1.13
N ALA A 61 4.48 -3.87 0.72
CA ALA A 61 4.53 -2.64 -0.05
C ALA A 61 4.96 -1.44 0.82
N ARG A 62 6.27 -1.32 1.06
CA ARG A 62 6.89 0.01 1.05
C ARG A 62 6.74 0.48 -0.40
N PRO A 63 5.99 1.56 -0.69
CA PRO A 63 5.93 2.06 -2.05
C PRO A 63 7.38 2.35 -2.44
N ALA A 64 7.85 1.72 -3.50
CA ALA A 64 9.08 2.07 -4.16
C ALA A 64 8.87 3.47 -4.75
N GLY A 65 8.89 4.48 -3.88
CA GLY A 65 8.96 5.87 -4.29
C GLY A 65 10.24 5.99 -5.09
N ASN A 66 10.10 6.38 -6.35
CA ASN A 66 11.20 6.59 -7.28
C ASN A 66 12.31 7.40 -6.59
N GLY A 67 13.36 6.71 -6.16
CA GLY A 67 14.52 7.34 -5.56
C GLY A 67 15.24 8.21 -6.59
N CYS A 68 16.08 9.10 -6.09
CA CYS A 68 16.92 10.12 -6.76
C CYS A 68 17.71 9.66 -8.02
N LEU A 69 17.66 8.38 -8.40
CA LEU A 69 18.27 7.83 -9.60
C LEU A 69 17.71 8.43 -10.90
N GLY A 70 16.45 8.89 -10.90
CA GLY A 70 15.88 9.61 -12.05
C GLY A 70 16.52 10.98 -12.30
N MET A 71 16.96 11.67 -11.24
CA MET A 71 17.53 13.03 -11.33
C MET A 71 18.95 13.01 -11.89
N VAL A 72 19.75 11.99 -11.55
CA VAL A 72 21.13 11.86 -12.05
C VAL A 72 21.19 11.50 -13.54
N ALA A 73 20.25 10.70 -14.04
CA ALA A 73 20.16 10.37 -15.47
C ALA A 73 19.77 11.60 -16.31
N ALA A 74 18.80 12.41 -15.84
CA ALA A 74 18.35 13.60 -16.54
C ALA A 74 19.43 14.71 -16.61
N CYS A 75 20.20 14.92 -15.53
CA CYS A 75 21.25 15.95 -15.50
C CYS A 75 22.53 15.58 -16.24
N GLY A 76 22.92 14.30 -16.28
CA GLY A 76 24.15 13.87 -16.97
C GLY A 76 24.05 14.00 -18.50
N ILE A 77 22.89 13.66 -19.06
CA ILE A 77 22.65 13.66 -20.50
C ILE A 77 22.63 15.10 -21.05
N SER A 78 22.05 16.05 -20.32
CA SER A 78 22.00 17.45 -20.74
C SER A 78 23.38 18.10 -20.78
N ALA A 79 24.24 17.84 -19.80
CA ALA A 79 25.60 18.38 -19.76
C ALA A 79 26.50 17.83 -20.87
N LEU A 80 26.33 16.56 -21.25
CA LEU A 80 27.06 15.95 -22.36
C LEU A 80 26.59 16.50 -23.70
N PHE A 81 25.28 16.64 -23.89
CA PHE A 81 24.72 17.20 -25.12
C PHE A 81 25.17 18.65 -25.34
N MET A 82 25.20 19.46 -24.28
CA MET A 82 25.66 20.85 -24.36
C MET A 82 27.14 20.93 -24.72
N ARG A 83 27.98 20.05 -24.17
CA ARG A 83 29.41 19.97 -24.52
C ARG A 83 29.64 19.56 -25.97
N VAL A 84 28.92 18.55 -26.47
CA VAL A 84 29.03 18.09 -27.86
C VAL A 84 28.53 19.17 -28.83
N ALA A 85 27.40 19.81 -28.53
CA ALA A 85 26.85 20.89 -29.36
C ALA A 85 27.82 22.07 -29.50
N VAL A 86 28.47 22.49 -28.42
CA VAL A 86 29.46 23.58 -28.46
C VAL A 86 30.69 23.20 -29.29
N LEU A 87 31.15 21.96 -29.20
CA LEU A 87 32.31 21.47 -29.96
C LEU A 87 32.03 21.39 -31.47
N VAL A 88 30.81 20.97 -31.85
CA VAL A 88 30.36 20.92 -33.25
C VAL A 88 30.15 22.33 -33.84
N LEU A 89 29.71 23.30 -33.04
CA LEU A 89 29.53 24.69 -33.50
C LEU A 89 30.84 25.48 -33.63
N LEU A 90 31.94 25.00 -33.03
CA LEU A 90 33.26 25.63 -33.07
C LEU A 90 34.22 24.97 -34.09
N THR A 91 33.75 23.96 -34.83
CA THR A 91 34.51 23.28 -35.91
C THR A 91 33.92 23.67 -37.26
#